data_AF-A0A5J5NN86-F1
#
_entry.id   AF-A0A5J5NN86-F1
#
_cell.length_a   1.000
_cell.length_b   1.000
_cell.length_c   1.000
_cell.angle_alpha   90.00
_cell.angle_beta   90.00
_cell.angle_gamma   90.00
#
_symmetry.space_group_name_H-M   'P 1'
#
loop_
_entity.id
_entity.type
_entity.pdbx_description
1 polymer ?
#
loop_
_entity_poly.entity_id
_entity_poly.type
_entity_poly.pdbx_seq_one_letter_code
_entity_poly.pdbx_strand_id
1 'polypeptide(L)'
;MIVLQKLADVKAVAQGGYPQAERCRLSIGHSEVLTNDPNVVAAINISGNFSFQPCSHGDFLGAILGKGIAREKLGDIILQGEKGAHVLIVPELVDFLMSTLDKVANVSVSCTQIPLLALEYEPPRTQSFKTVEASLRVDALASAGFKISRSKLVNLISNGDVRVNWTTVTKNGTTLKTGDIVSVSGKGRLKIGEINSTKKGKFSVELIRYL
;
A
#
# COMPACT_ATOMS: atom_id res chain seq x y z
N MET A 1 12.04 -0.06 -9.61
CA MET A 1 13.37 -0.44 -9.10
C MET A 1 14.27 -1.11 -10.17
N ILE A 2 13.71 -1.92 -11.08
CA ILE A 2 14.47 -2.65 -12.13
C ILE A 2 15.31 -1.73 -13.05
N VAL A 3 14.87 -0.48 -13.28
CA VAL A 3 15.60 0.47 -14.13
C VAL A 3 16.90 0.95 -13.47
N LEU A 4 16.88 1.18 -12.15
CA LEU A 4 18.04 1.70 -11.41
C LEU A 4 19.10 0.63 -11.16
N GLN A 5 18.72 -0.65 -11.13
CA GLN A 5 19.65 -1.78 -11.01
C GLN A 5 20.60 -1.96 -12.21
N LYS A 6 20.35 -1.26 -13.32
CA LYS A 6 21.19 -1.33 -14.53
C LYS A 6 22.41 -0.41 -14.46
N LEU A 7 22.44 0.53 -13.51
CA LEU A 7 23.55 1.45 -13.33
C LEU A 7 24.54 0.87 -12.32
N ALA A 8 25.80 0.73 -12.74
CA ALA A 8 26.86 0.33 -11.82
C ALA A 8 26.95 1.34 -10.67
N ASP A 9 27.12 0.82 -9.47
CA ASP A 9 27.35 1.57 -8.23
C ASP A 9 26.25 2.55 -7.79
N VAL A 10 25.03 2.42 -8.31
CA VAL A 10 23.86 3.17 -7.84
C VAL A 10 22.93 2.24 -7.07
N LYS A 11 22.71 2.54 -5.79
CA LYS A 11 21.74 1.85 -4.94
C LYS A 11 20.52 2.74 -4.73
N ALA A 12 19.35 2.12 -4.71
CA ALA A 12 18.09 2.78 -4.39
C ALA A 12 17.41 2.05 -3.23
N VAL A 13 17.06 2.79 -2.18
CA VAL A 13 16.38 2.25 -0.99
C VAL A 13 15.07 3.00 -0.80
N ALA A 14 13.96 2.25 -0.74
CA ALA A 14 12.63 2.80 -0.48
C ALA A 14 12.32 2.67 1.01
N GLN A 15 11.96 3.78 1.66
CA GLN A 15 11.69 3.86 3.10
C GLN A 15 10.35 4.59 3.33
N GLY A 16 9.39 3.90 3.93
CA GLY A 16 8.08 4.49 4.28
C GLY A 16 7.75 4.42 5.78
N GLY A 17 8.70 4.01 6.62
CA GLY A 17 8.53 3.93 8.08
C GLY A 17 8.04 2.57 8.60
N TYR A 18 7.37 1.76 7.78
CA TYR A 18 6.93 0.41 8.11
C TYR A 18 6.89 -0.50 6.86
N PRO A 19 6.86 -1.84 7.00
CA PRO A 19 7.02 -2.76 5.87
C PRO A 19 5.92 -2.68 4.78
N GLN A 20 4.72 -2.24 5.14
CA GLN A 20 3.56 -2.17 4.23
C GLN A 20 3.26 -0.74 3.76
N ALA A 21 4.20 0.19 3.93
CA ALA A 21 4.02 1.57 3.53
C ALA A 21 3.73 1.68 2.01
N GLU A 22 2.66 2.41 1.68
CA GLU A 22 2.31 2.74 0.30
C GLU A 22 3.09 3.97 -0.18
N ARG A 23 3.26 4.96 0.69
CA ARG A 23 4.07 6.17 0.42
C ARG A 23 5.46 6.01 1.00
N CYS A 24 6.45 5.89 0.12
CA CYS A 24 7.85 5.76 0.48
C CYS A 24 8.67 6.94 -0.07
N ARG A 25 9.69 7.35 0.69
CA ARG A 25 10.81 8.15 0.18
C ARG A 25 11.81 7.21 -0.48
N LEU A 26 12.40 7.67 -1.58
CA LEU A 26 13.43 6.93 -2.31
C LEU A 26 14.77 7.62 -2.11
N SER A 27 15.70 6.95 -1.43
CA SER A 27 17.09 7.36 -1.30
C SER A 27 17.88 6.75 -2.43
N ILE A 28 18.57 7.56 -3.24
CA ILE A 28 19.39 7.12 -4.38
C ILE A 28 20.79 7.69 -4.26
N GLY A 29 21.80 6.85 -4.48
CA GLY A 29 23.19 7.26 -4.35
C GLY A 29 24.14 6.07 -4.38
N HIS A 30 25.41 6.34 -4.09
CA HIS A 30 26.46 5.34 -4.17
C HIS A 30 26.33 4.30 -3.05
N SER A 31 26.55 3.02 -3.36
CA SER A 31 26.36 1.91 -2.40
C SER A 31 27.14 2.08 -1.10
N GLU A 32 28.32 2.71 -1.15
CA GLU A 32 29.19 2.95 0.00
C GLU A 32 28.70 4.11 0.90
N VAL A 33 27.96 5.05 0.33
CA VAL A 33 27.45 6.26 1.02
C VAL A 33 26.02 6.05 1.50
N LEU A 34 25.25 5.19 0.82
CA LEU A 34 23.87 4.89 1.16
C LEU A 34 23.81 4.04 2.43
N THR A 35 23.93 4.70 3.57
CA THR A 35 23.59 4.13 4.87
C THR A 35 22.09 3.93 4.93
N ASN A 36 21.67 2.88 5.64
CA ASN A 36 20.27 2.58 5.89
C ASN A 36 19.76 3.52 6.99
N ASP A 37 19.86 4.84 6.75
CA ASP A 37 19.61 5.86 7.76
C ASP A 37 18.15 5.77 8.23
N PRO A 38 17.91 5.50 9.53
CA PRO A 38 16.56 5.44 10.08
C PRO A 38 15.83 6.79 10.03
N ASN A 39 16.55 7.90 9.87
CA ASN A 39 16.00 9.26 9.95
C ASN A 39 15.40 9.77 8.63
N VAL A 40 15.02 8.90 7.69
CA VAL A 40 14.37 9.36 6.45
C VAL A 40 12.86 9.59 6.66
N VAL A 41 12.25 8.96 7.66
CA VAL A 41 10.81 9.08 7.97
C VAL A 41 10.62 9.12 9.48
N ALA A 42 9.72 9.98 9.95
CA ALA A 42 9.29 10.04 11.34
C ALA A 42 7.80 9.68 11.47
N ALA A 43 7.41 9.19 12.64
CA ALA A 43 6.03 8.89 12.99
C ALA A 43 5.53 9.81 14.11
N ILE A 44 4.28 10.27 13.97
CA ILE A 44 3.58 11.08 14.95
C ILE A 44 2.27 10.39 15.29
N ASN A 45 1.99 10.25 16.58
CA ASN A 45 0.69 9.87 17.09
C ASN A 45 -0.16 11.13 17.27
N ILE A 46 -1.28 11.20 16.57
CA ILE A 46 -2.31 12.22 16.74
C ILE A 46 -3.43 11.58 17.55
N SER A 47 -3.57 12.02 18.80
CA SER A 47 -4.53 11.49 19.75
C SER A 47 -5.66 12.48 20.02
N GLY A 48 -6.89 11.99 20.09
CA GLY A 48 -8.07 12.80 20.38
C GLY A 48 -9.26 11.91 20.73
N ASN A 49 -10.36 12.51 21.19
CA ASN A 49 -11.58 11.77 21.48
C ASN A 49 -12.50 11.76 20.24
N PHE A 50 -12.39 10.70 19.43
CA PHE A 50 -13.20 10.54 18.22
C PHE A 50 -14.42 9.62 18.40
N SER A 51 -14.76 9.21 19.63
CA SER A 51 -15.89 8.31 19.90
C SER A 51 -17.25 8.89 19.45
N PHE A 52 -17.40 10.21 19.49
CA PHE A 52 -18.63 10.90 19.08
C PHE A 52 -18.59 11.47 17.66
N GLN A 53 -17.40 11.61 17.09
CA GLN A 53 -17.18 12.13 15.75
C GLN A 53 -16.06 11.34 15.07
N PRO A 54 -16.39 10.20 14.43
CA PRO A 54 -15.40 9.42 13.73
C PRO A 54 -14.81 10.25 12.58
N CYS A 55 -13.49 10.34 12.53
CA CYS A 55 -12.77 11.04 11.48
C CYS A 55 -12.23 10.04 10.45
N SER A 56 -12.40 10.39 9.18
CA SER A 56 -11.87 9.65 8.06
C SER A 56 -10.40 10.01 7.79
N HIS A 57 -9.72 9.21 6.98
CA HIS A 57 -8.39 9.56 6.47
C HIS A 57 -8.38 10.95 5.80
N GLY A 58 -9.46 11.33 5.11
CA GLY A 58 -9.58 12.64 4.45
C GLY A 58 -9.55 13.81 5.43
N ASP A 59 -10.07 13.63 6.65
CA ASP A 59 -10.14 14.67 7.67
C ASP A 59 -8.77 14.97 8.28
N PHE A 60 -8.01 13.92 8.64
CA PHE A 60 -6.63 14.06 9.10
C PHE A 60 -5.76 14.69 8.02
N LEU A 61 -5.87 14.20 6.79
CA LEU A 61 -5.16 14.75 5.64
C LEU A 61 -5.49 16.23 5.46
N GLY A 62 -6.77 16.60 5.45
CA GLY A 62 -7.21 17.97 5.28
C GLY A 62 -6.70 18.90 6.39
N ALA A 63 -6.74 18.44 7.65
CA ALA A 63 -6.24 19.21 8.78
C ALA A 63 -4.73 19.48 8.67
N ILE A 64 -3.94 18.48 8.28
CA ILE A 64 -2.49 18.61 8.13
C ILE A 64 -2.12 19.52 6.95
N LEU A 65 -2.77 19.32 5.79
CA LEU A 65 -2.56 20.20 4.63
C LEU A 65 -2.99 21.64 4.93
N GLY A 66 -4.03 21.83 5.74
CA GLY A 66 -4.50 23.14 6.19
C GLY A 66 -3.47 23.93 7.03
N LYS A 67 -2.49 23.26 7.64
CA LYS A 67 -1.36 23.91 8.32
C LYS A 67 -0.23 24.33 7.37
N GLY A 68 -0.41 24.14 6.06
CA GLY A 68 0.56 24.53 5.02
C GLY A 68 1.60 23.46 4.68
N ILE A 69 1.43 22.22 5.18
CA ILE A 69 2.35 21.12 4.85
C ILE A 69 2.03 20.60 3.45
N ALA A 70 3.05 20.51 2.60
CA ALA A 70 2.90 19.95 1.27
C ALA A 70 2.63 18.43 1.32
N ARG A 71 1.72 17.94 0.48
CA ARG A 71 1.32 16.51 0.42
C ARG A 71 2.49 15.56 0.20
N GLU A 72 3.51 15.98 -0.55
CA GLU A 72 4.74 15.21 -0.81
C GLU A 72 5.62 14.98 0.42
N LYS A 73 5.48 15.83 1.45
CA LYS A 73 6.18 15.69 2.73
C LYS A 73 5.46 14.75 3.70
N LEU A 74 4.24 14.35 3.37
CA LEU A 74 3.41 13.44 4.14
C LEU A 74 3.48 12.01 3.57
N GLY A 75 3.68 11.04 4.45
CA GLY A 75 3.55 9.61 4.20
C GLY A 75 2.12 9.11 4.43
N ASP A 76 2.00 7.86 4.87
CA ASP A 76 0.70 7.24 5.13
C ASP A 76 0.06 7.76 6.42
N ILE A 77 -1.28 7.77 6.45
CA ILE A 77 -2.08 8.06 7.65
C ILE A 77 -2.79 6.77 8.05
N ILE A 78 -2.47 6.27 9.22
CA ILE A 78 -2.96 5.00 9.76
C ILE A 78 -3.96 5.31 10.86
N LEU A 79 -5.24 5.10 10.59
CA LEU A 79 -6.32 5.37 11.55
C LEU A 79 -6.26 4.38 12.73
N GLN A 80 -6.40 4.89 13.95
CA GLN A 80 -6.44 4.14 15.21
C GLN A 80 -7.87 4.04 15.76
N GLY A 81 -8.86 3.96 14.86
CA GLY A 81 -10.27 3.99 15.21
C GLY A 81 -10.64 5.28 15.96
N GLU A 82 -11.16 5.13 17.19
CA GLU A 82 -11.61 6.25 18.02
C GLU A 82 -10.48 7.00 18.73
N LYS A 83 -9.25 6.44 18.76
CA LYS A 83 -8.10 7.04 19.45
C LYS A 83 -7.41 8.14 18.64
N GLY A 84 -7.60 8.15 17.33
CA GLY A 84 -6.98 9.11 16.40
C GLY A 84 -6.27 8.45 15.25
N ALA A 85 -5.02 8.86 14.95
CA ALA A 85 -4.25 8.33 13.83
C ALA A 85 -2.73 8.40 14.07
N HIS A 86 -2.00 7.48 13.48
CA HIS A 86 -0.55 7.60 13.30
C HIS A 86 -0.26 8.18 11.91
N VAL A 87 0.66 9.13 11.84
CA VAL A 87 1.01 9.81 10.60
C VAL A 87 2.51 9.72 10.36
N LEU A 88 2.87 9.35 9.14
CA LEU A 88 4.25 9.39 8.69
C LEU A 88 4.55 10.74 8.03
N ILE A 89 5.69 11.33 8.36
CA ILE A 89 6.08 12.65 7.86
C ILE A 89 7.61 12.73 7.72
N VAL A 90 8.10 13.70 6.95
CA VAL A 90 9.53 14.04 6.98
C VAL A 90 9.95 14.50 8.39
N PRO A 91 11.12 14.09 8.90
CA PRO A 91 11.57 14.45 10.24
C PRO A 91 11.65 15.96 10.46
N GLU A 92 12.00 16.72 9.42
CA GLU A 92 12.13 18.18 9.46
C GLU A 92 10.83 18.91 9.88
N LEU A 93 9.67 18.26 9.74
CA LEU A 93 8.36 18.85 10.02
C LEU A 93 7.71 18.31 11.30
N VAL A 94 8.39 17.48 12.07
CA VAL A 94 7.81 16.86 13.27
C VAL A 94 7.43 17.92 14.31
N ASP A 95 8.37 18.78 14.69
CA ASP A 95 8.14 19.82 15.69
C ASP A 95 7.08 20.83 15.21
N PHE A 96 7.10 21.14 13.91
CA PHE A 96 6.11 22.03 13.30
C PHE A 96 4.70 21.43 13.40
N LEU A 97 4.53 20.15 13.02
CA LEU A 97 3.20 19.53 13.10
C LEU A 97 2.74 19.41 14.56
N MET A 98 3.63 19.02 15.47
CA MET A 98 3.32 18.88 16.89
C MET A 98 2.89 20.19 17.55
N SER A 99 3.48 21.31 17.14
CA SER A 99 3.14 22.64 17.69
C SER A 99 1.93 23.29 17.02
N THR A 100 1.61 22.93 15.78
CA THR A 100 0.57 23.61 15.01
C THR A 100 -0.74 22.84 14.89
N LEU A 101 -0.71 21.51 14.94
CA LEU A 101 -1.92 20.69 14.81
C LEU A 101 -2.59 20.46 16.16
N ASP A 102 -3.58 21.30 16.43
CA ASP A 102 -4.38 21.35 17.65
C ASP A 102 -5.80 20.78 17.48
N LYS A 103 -6.27 20.68 16.23
CA LYS A 103 -7.64 20.27 15.91
C LYS A 103 -7.69 19.49 14.59
N VAL A 104 -8.47 18.41 14.59
CA VAL A 104 -8.84 17.65 13.38
C VAL A 104 -10.36 17.64 13.29
N ALA A 105 -10.90 18.12 12.16
CA ALA A 105 -12.32 18.43 12.00
C ALA A 105 -12.84 19.31 13.16
N ASN A 106 -13.68 18.76 14.06
CA ASN A 106 -14.17 19.46 15.25
C ASN A 106 -13.58 18.95 16.58
N VAL A 107 -12.65 18.01 16.53
CA VAL A 107 -12.06 17.36 17.71
C VAL A 107 -10.68 17.96 18.02
N SER A 108 -10.47 18.38 19.26
CA SER A 108 -9.15 18.79 19.73
C SER A 108 -8.21 17.59 19.82
N VAL A 109 -6.99 17.75 19.33
CA VAL A 109 -5.99 16.67 19.28
C VAL A 109 -4.68 17.08 19.95
N SER A 110 -3.94 16.06 20.40
CA SER A 110 -2.56 16.18 20.88
C SER A 110 -1.65 15.32 20.00
N CYS A 111 -0.53 15.90 19.59
CA CYS A 111 0.44 15.28 18.71
C CYS A 111 1.71 14.93 19.48
N THR A 112 2.15 13.68 19.42
CA THR A 112 3.41 13.23 20.03
C THR A 112 4.24 12.44 19.03
N GLN A 113 5.54 12.67 18.99
CA GLN A 113 6.43 11.83 18.20
C GLN A 113 6.53 10.44 18.82
N ILE A 114 6.44 9.40 18.00
CA ILE A 114 6.58 8.01 18.43
C ILE A 114 7.68 7.30 17.63
N PRO A 115 8.35 6.29 18.20
CA PRO A 115 9.25 5.43 17.43
C PRO A 115 8.49 4.71 16.30
N LEU A 116 9.15 4.49 15.16
CA LEU A 116 8.57 3.74 14.04
C LEU A 116 8.11 2.33 14.45
N LEU A 117 8.79 1.71 15.42
CA LEU A 117 8.42 0.39 15.96
C LEU A 117 7.12 0.40 16.77
N ALA A 118 6.68 1.57 17.24
CA ALA A 118 5.42 1.75 17.97
C ALA A 118 4.23 2.02 17.04
N LEU A 119 4.44 2.01 15.71
CA LEU A 119 3.35 2.11 14.74
C LEU A 119 2.43 0.91 14.88
N GLU A 120 1.25 1.15 15.42
CA GLU A 120 0.13 0.23 15.32
C GLU A 120 -0.43 0.35 13.89
N TYR A 121 -0.31 -0.70 13.09
CA TYR A 121 -0.96 -0.78 11.79
C TYR A 121 -1.61 -2.15 11.65
N GLU A 122 -2.86 -2.17 11.22
CA GLU A 122 -3.47 -3.43 10.79
C GLU A 122 -2.78 -3.85 9.48
N PRO A 123 -2.24 -5.08 9.39
CA PRO A 123 -1.92 -5.64 8.09
C PRO A 123 -3.17 -5.53 7.23
N PRO A 124 -3.07 -5.16 5.94
CA PRO A 124 -4.23 -5.06 5.07
C PRO A 124 -5.07 -6.33 5.23
N ARG A 125 -6.38 -6.16 5.43
CA ARG A 125 -7.27 -7.30 5.63
C ARG A 125 -7.22 -8.16 4.38
N THR A 126 -6.51 -9.27 4.45
CA THR A 126 -6.41 -10.19 3.33
C THR A 126 -7.40 -11.32 3.51
N GLN A 127 -8.18 -11.61 2.48
CA GLN A 127 -8.94 -12.85 2.39
C GLN A 127 -8.17 -13.82 1.50
N SER A 128 -7.63 -14.90 2.08
CA SER A 128 -7.04 -16.00 1.32
C SER A 128 -8.09 -17.07 1.03
N PHE A 129 -8.06 -17.60 -0.18
CA PHE A 129 -8.88 -18.74 -0.58
C PHE A 129 -8.21 -19.52 -1.71
N LYS A 130 -8.60 -20.77 -1.89
CA LYS A 130 -8.07 -21.64 -2.94
C LYS A 130 -9.08 -21.78 -4.08
N THR A 131 -8.60 -21.69 -5.31
CA THR A 131 -9.37 -22.05 -6.51
C THR A 131 -8.65 -23.15 -7.30
N VAL A 132 -9.38 -23.85 -8.16
CA VAL A 132 -8.81 -24.83 -9.09
C VAL A 132 -9.11 -24.40 -10.51
N GLU A 133 -8.10 -23.90 -11.22
CA GLU A 133 -8.22 -23.41 -12.59
C GLU A 133 -7.57 -24.35 -13.59
N ALA A 134 -8.10 -24.37 -14.82
CA ALA A 134 -7.51 -25.15 -15.92
C ALA A 134 -6.21 -24.51 -16.47
N SER A 135 -6.00 -23.22 -16.21
CA SER A 135 -4.84 -22.48 -16.72
C SER A 135 -4.45 -21.34 -15.77
N LEU A 136 -3.17 -20.98 -15.73
CA LEU A 136 -2.63 -19.88 -14.93
C LEU A 136 -2.79 -18.51 -15.61
N ARG A 137 -3.79 -18.34 -16.48
CA ARG A 137 -4.01 -17.10 -17.21
C ARG A 137 -4.61 -16.03 -16.30
N VAL A 138 -4.25 -14.77 -16.54
CA VAL A 138 -4.77 -13.63 -15.78
C VAL A 138 -6.29 -13.55 -15.83
N ASP A 139 -6.89 -13.87 -16.98
CA ASP A 139 -8.34 -13.86 -17.16
C ASP A 139 -9.05 -14.96 -16.34
N ALA A 140 -8.42 -16.11 -16.14
CA ALA A 140 -8.95 -17.18 -15.29
C ALA A 140 -8.79 -16.82 -13.80
N LEU A 141 -7.56 -16.56 -13.36
CA LEU A 141 -7.24 -16.37 -11.94
C LEU A 141 -7.86 -15.10 -11.35
N ALA A 142 -7.84 -13.98 -12.08
CA ALA A 142 -8.43 -12.75 -11.57
C ALA A 142 -9.96 -12.79 -11.57
N SER A 143 -10.60 -13.58 -12.45
CA SER A 143 -12.06 -13.73 -12.44
C SER A 143 -12.53 -14.45 -11.17
N ALA A 144 -11.83 -15.52 -10.80
CA ALA A 144 -12.02 -16.24 -9.54
C ALA A 144 -11.69 -15.36 -8.33
N GLY A 145 -10.58 -14.61 -8.39
CA GLY A 145 -10.11 -13.72 -7.33
C GLY A 145 -11.06 -12.58 -6.99
N PHE A 146 -11.57 -11.89 -8.01
CA PHE A 146 -12.44 -10.72 -7.84
C PHE A 146 -13.93 -11.08 -7.84
N LYS A 147 -14.29 -12.35 -8.03
CA LYS A 147 -15.68 -12.85 -8.13
C LYS A 147 -16.46 -12.12 -9.23
N ILE A 148 -15.87 -12.00 -10.42
CA ILE A 148 -16.52 -11.42 -11.62
C ILE A 148 -16.45 -12.41 -12.77
N SER A 149 -17.36 -12.29 -13.75
CA SER A 149 -17.34 -13.16 -14.93
C SER A 149 -16.07 -12.94 -15.75
N ARG A 150 -15.61 -14.02 -16.40
CA ARG A 150 -14.43 -13.96 -17.28
C ARG A 150 -14.63 -12.99 -18.45
N SER A 151 -15.83 -12.91 -19.01
CA SER A 151 -16.17 -11.94 -20.07
C SER A 151 -16.03 -10.49 -19.60
N LYS A 152 -16.49 -10.18 -18.38
CA LYS A 152 -16.34 -8.85 -17.79
C LYS A 152 -14.88 -8.51 -17.55
N LEU A 153 -14.09 -9.46 -17.06
CA LEU A 153 -12.66 -9.25 -16.84
C LEU A 153 -11.90 -9.06 -18.16
N VAL A 154 -12.22 -9.81 -19.21
CA VAL A 154 -11.64 -9.62 -20.55
C VAL A 154 -11.87 -8.19 -21.05
N ASN A 155 -13.05 -7.63 -20.85
CA ASN A 155 -13.32 -6.24 -21.22
C ASN A 155 -12.46 -5.26 -20.41
N LEU A 156 -12.27 -5.50 -19.11
CA LEU A 156 -11.40 -4.68 -18.26
C LEU A 156 -9.93 -4.76 -18.71
N ILE A 157 -9.46 -5.93 -19.13
CA ILE A 157 -8.10 -6.11 -19.66
C ILE A 157 -7.94 -5.30 -20.96
N SER A 158 -8.90 -5.41 -21.88
CA SER A 158 -8.90 -4.65 -23.14
C SER A 158 -8.95 -3.13 -22.91
N ASN A 159 -9.66 -2.68 -21.88
CA ASN A 159 -9.76 -1.27 -21.50
C ASN A 159 -8.52 -0.74 -20.76
N GLY A 160 -7.55 -1.60 -20.43
CA GLY A 160 -6.35 -1.21 -19.68
C GLY A 160 -6.57 -1.04 -18.17
N ASP A 161 -7.70 -1.53 -17.65
CA ASP A 161 -8.08 -1.46 -16.23
C ASP A 161 -7.43 -2.54 -15.37
N VAL A 162 -6.66 -3.44 -15.98
CA VAL A 162 -5.98 -4.54 -15.30
C VAL A 162 -4.47 -4.36 -15.39
N ARG A 163 -3.81 -4.41 -14.24
CA ARG A 163 -2.35 -4.35 -14.11
C ARG A 163 -1.82 -5.61 -13.45
N VAL A 164 -0.69 -6.11 -13.94
CA VAL A 164 0.09 -7.18 -13.29
C VAL A 164 1.43 -6.56 -12.91
N ASN A 165 1.79 -6.64 -11.63
CA ASN A 165 3.03 -6.05 -11.09
C ASN A 165 3.20 -4.59 -11.53
N TRP A 166 2.13 -3.80 -11.38
CA TRP A 166 2.04 -2.37 -11.76
C TRP A 166 2.17 -2.06 -13.25
N THR A 167 2.20 -3.07 -14.12
CA THR A 167 2.24 -2.91 -15.57
C THR A 167 0.88 -3.22 -16.17
N THR A 168 0.33 -2.31 -16.99
CA THR A 168 -0.94 -2.55 -17.70
C THR A 168 -0.81 -3.73 -18.64
N VAL A 169 -1.75 -4.66 -18.55
CA VAL A 169 -1.80 -5.85 -19.41
C VAL A 169 -2.93 -5.70 -20.41
N THR A 170 -2.63 -5.89 -21.69
CA THR A 170 -3.62 -5.87 -22.79
C THR A 170 -3.92 -7.27 -23.33
N LYS A 171 -3.10 -8.27 -22.99
CA LYS A 171 -3.27 -9.66 -23.44
C LYS A 171 -3.92 -10.52 -22.35
N ASN A 172 -5.11 -11.03 -22.64
CA ASN A 172 -5.87 -11.93 -21.74
C ASN A 172 -5.13 -13.22 -21.38
N GLY A 173 -4.24 -13.68 -22.25
CA GLY A 173 -3.48 -14.93 -22.08
C GLY A 173 -2.23 -14.82 -21.23
N THR A 174 -1.97 -13.65 -20.62
CA THR A 174 -0.79 -13.44 -19.78
C THR A 174 -0.79 -14.44 -18.63
N THR A 175 0.26 -15.24 -18.53
CA THR A 175 0.41 -16.27 -17.50
C THR A 175 0.94 -15.64 -16.22
N LEU A 176 0.27 -15.92 -15.10
CA LEU A 176 0.68 -15.46 -13.78
C LEU A 176 1.55 -16.50 -13.08
N LYS A 177 2.41 -16.01 -12.18
CA LYS A 177 3.31 -16.81 -11.34
C LYS A 177 3.02 -16.53 -9.86
N THR A 178 3.48 -17.44 -9.01
CA THR A 178 3.51 -17.24 -7.56
C THR A 178 4.19 -15.90 -7.23
N GLY A 179 3.54 -15.10 -6.40
CA GLY A 179 4.01 -13.77 -5.99
C GLY A 179 3.51 -12.61 -6.85
N ASP A 180 2.94 -12.87 -8.03
CA ASP A 180 2.41 -11.80 -8.89
C ASP A 180 1.23 -11.08 -8.22
N ILE A 181 1.15 -9.76 -8.42
CA ILE A 181 0.05 -8.92 -7.96
C ILE A 181 -0.77 -8.46 -9.14
N VAL A 182 -2.03 -8.89 -9.19
CA VAL A 182 -3.04 -8.40 -10.13
C VAL A 182 -3.84 -7.29 -9.48
N SER A 183 -3.96 -6.16 -10.16
CA SER A 183 -4.75 -5.02 -9.71
C SER A 183 -5.79 -4.67 -10.75
N VAL A 184 -7.02 -4.47 -10.30
CA VAL A 184 -8.15 -4.12 -11.16
C VAL A 184 -8.75 -2.82 -10.66
N SER A 185 -8.85 -1.83 -11.55
CA SER A 185 -9.44 -0.51 -11.25
C SER A 185 -10.81 -0.68 -10.58
N GLY A 186 -10.99 -0.09 -9.40
CA GLY A 186 -12.24 -0.14 -8.63
C GLY A 186 -12.58 -1.51 -8.00
N LYS A 187 -11.69 -2.51 -8.06
CA LYS A 187 -11.89 -3.84 -7.46
C LYS A 187 -10.81 -4.26 -6.46
N GLY A 188 -9.69 -3.54 -6.42
CA GLY A 188 -8.61 -3.77 -5.48
C GLY A 188 -7.47 -4.62 -6.05
N ARG A 189 -6.74 -5.29 -5.15
CA ARG A 189 -5.53 -6.06 -5.47
C ARG A 189 -5.71 -7.53 -5.11
N LEU A 190 -5.06 -8.39 -5.88
CA LEU A 190 -5.06 -9.84 -5.72
C LEU A 190 -3.63 -10.34 -5.89
N LYS A 191 -3.05 -10.93 -4.85
CA LYS A 191 -1.76 -11.60 -4.93
C LYS A 191 -1.94 -13.08 -5.19
N ILE A 192 -1.16 -13.60 -6.12
CA ILE A 192 -1.10 -15.03 -6.42
C ILE A 192 -0.19 -15.68 -5.38
N GLY A 193 -0.77 -16.56 -4.56
CA GLY A 193 -0.07 -17.38 -3.58
C GLY A 193 0.51 -18.62 -4.24
N GLU A 194 0.54 -19.72 -3.49
CA GLU A 194 1.08 -20.99 -4.00
C GLU A 194 0.27 -21.55 -5.17
N ILE A 195 1.00 -22.07 -6.17
CA ILE A 195 0.45 -22.76 -7.34
C ILE A 195 0.89 -24.23 -7.27
N ASN A 196 -0.07 -25.13 -7.17
CA ASN A 196 0.14 -26.57 -7.11
C ASN A 196 -0.55 -27.28 -8.29
N SER A 197 0.08 -28.30 -8.85
CA SER A 197 -0.55 -29.13 -9.90
C SER A 197 -1.38 -30.24 -9.27
N THR A 198 -2.61 -30.42 -9.75
CA THR A 198 -3.50 -31.50 -9.31
C THR A 198 -3.29 -32.77 -10.12
N LYS A 199 -3.67 -33.92 -9.57
CA LYS A 199 -3.60 -35.23 -10.26
C LYS A 199 -4.37 -35.29 -11.59
N LYS A 200 -5.30 -34.36 -11.83
CA LYS A 200 -6.11 -34.24 -13.06
C LYS A 200 -5.59 -33.17 -14.04
N GLY A 201 -4.34 -32.69 -13.88
CA GLY A 201 -3.71 -31.73 -14.78
C GLY A 201 -4.20 -30.27 -14.65
N LYS A 202 -5.04 -29.96 -13.65
CA LYS A 202 -5.45 -28.59 -13.31
C LYS A 202 -4.52 -27.96 -12.28
N PHE A 203 -4.58 -26.65 -12.12
CA PHE A 203 -3.80 -25.89 -11.14
C PHE A 203 -4.67 -25.53 -9.92
N SER A 204 -4.28 -25.98 -8.74
CA SER A 204 -4.79 -25.45 -7.48
C SER A 204 -3.97 -24.23 -7.09
N VAL A 205 -4.62 -23.07 -6.99
CA VAL A 205 -3.96 -21.79 -6.76
C VAL A 205 -4.54 -21.14 -5.52
N GLU A 206 -3.66 -20.73 -4.61
CA GLU A 206 -4.01 -19.83 -3.52
C GLU A 206 -4.09 -18.39 -4.03
N LEU A 207 -5.20 -17.73 -3.72
CA LEU A 207 -5.45 -16.34 -4.07
C LEU A 207 -5.61 -15.53 -2.79
N ILE A 208 -4.83 -14.47 -2.66
CA ILE A 208 -4.83 -13.56 -1.51
C ILE A 208 -5.40 -12.23 -1.98
N ARG A 209 -6.65 -11.97 -1.64
CA ARG A 209 -7.34 -10.72 -1.98
C ARG A 209 -7.11 -9.69 -0.89
N TYR A 210 -6.65 -8.50 -1.26
CA TYR A 210 -6.60 -7.35 -0.36
C TYR A 210 -8.00 -6.73 -0.33
N LEU A 211 -8.59 -6.66 0.88
CA LEU A 211 -9.90 -6.05 1.14
C LEU A 211 -9.76 -4.55 1.39
#